data_AF-A0A075R4M7-F1
#
_entry.id   AF-A0A075R4M7-F1
#
_cell.length_a   1.000
_cell.length_b   1.000
_cell.length_c   1.000
_cell.angle_alpha   90.00
_cell.angle_beta   90.00
_cell.angle_gamma   90.00
#
_symmetry.space_group_name_H-M   'P 1'
#
loop_
_entity.id
_entity.type
_entity.pdbx_description
1 polymer ?
#
loop_
_entity_poly.entity_id
_entity_poly.type
_entity_poly.pdbx_seq_one_letter_code
_entity_poly.pdbx_strand_id
1 'polypeptide(L)'
;MARLSQLHTKGIIDLKDIPECRILDWKKDQLVIGSAVTLAQLEAVQFFPLLSRVCNRIADHTSRCKITLGGNICGKIIYRETVLPLLVANAEFHIATESGVKQVSIHDVFEKELRLLPHEILLQITVDKQITTMPYRSEKRTKIDRIGYPTVSLAAIHNQGEIQVAFSGICTFPFRSKEVERALNDQTLSLEDRVRSAIHKFPEAIMADHHASASFREFIVHNLILDTIESFERA
;
A
#
# COMPACT_ATOMS: atom_id res chain seq x y z
N MET A 1 -20.20 2.04 -6.15
CA MET A 1 -20.40 1.06 -7.24
C MET A 1 -21.61 0.17 -6.99
N ALA A 2 -21.60 -0.81 -6.08
CA ALA A 2 -22.82 -1.59 -5.80
C ALA A 2 -23.97 -0.75 -5.21
N ARG A 3 -23.68 0.11 -4.22
CA ARG A 3 -24.66 1.09 -3.68
C ARG A 3 -25.14 2.13 -4.69
N LEU A 4 -24.40 2.33 -5.78
CA LEU A 4 -24.77 3.23 -6.87
C LEU A 4 -25.43 2.47 -8.03
N SER A 5 -25.77 1.19 -7.83
CA SER A 5 -26.31 0.29 -8.87
C SER A 5 -25.46 0.20 -10.14
N GLN A 6 -24.14 0.37 -10.01
CA GLN A 6 -23.17 0.28 -11.11
C GLN A 6 -22.51 -1.10 -11.21
N LEU A 7 -22.89 -2.05 -10.35
CA LEU A 7 -22.37 -3.41 -10.36
C LEU A 7 -23.53 -4.38 -10.20
N HIS A 8 -23.76 -5.20 -11.22
CA HIS A 8 -24.74 -6.28 -11.23
C HIS A 8 -24.01 -7.61 -11.33
N THR A 9 -24.34 -8.56 -10.45
CA THR A 9 -23.82 -9.92 -10.48
C THR A 9 -24.95 -10.91 -10.33
N LYS A 10 -24.80 -12.10 -10.93
CA LYS A 10 -25.74 -13.22 -10.78
C LYS A 10 -25.47 -14.05 -9.53
N GLY A 11 -24.29 -13.90 -8.92
CA GLY A 11 -23.88 -14.65 -7.74
C GLY A 11 -22.85 -13.89 -6.90
N ILE A 12 -22.80 -14.21 -5.62
CA ILE A 12 -21.83 -13.67 -4.66
C ILE A 12 -21.15 -14.87 -4.00
N ILE A 13 -19.82 -14.88 -4.04
CA ILE A 13 -19.01 -15.90 -3.40
C ILE A 13 -18.39 -15.23 -2.16
N ASP A 14 -18.77 -15.69 -0.96
CA ASP A 14 -18.15 -15.21 0.28
C ASP A 14 -16.88 -16.02 0.57
N LEU A 15 -15.74 -15.33 0.60
CA LEU A 15 -14.43 -15.94 0.86
C LEU A 15 -14.16 -16.17 2.35
N LYS A 16 -15.05 -15.69 3.25
CA LYS A 16 -14.80 -15.67 4.70
C LYS A 16 -14.71 -17.05 5.33
N ASP A 17 -15.24 -18.10 4.72
CA ASP A 17 -15.17 -19.47 5.28
C ASP A 17 -14.03 -20.30 4.68
N ILE A 18 -13.24 -19.74 3.77
CA ILE A 18 -12.04 -20.37 3.22
C ILE A 18 -10.89 -20.22 4.22
N PRO A 19 -10.36 -21.30 4.82
CA PRO A 19 -9.34 -21.21 5.87
C PRO A 19 -8.08 -20.45 5.43
N GLU A 20 -7.63 -20.67 4.19
CA GLU A 20 -6.45 -20.06 3.61
C GLU A 20 -6.56 -18.53 3.57
N CYS A 21 -7.77 -18.00 3.33
CA CYS A 21 -8.03 -16.56 3.29
C CYS A 21 -8.05 -15.91 4.68
N ARG A 22 -8.03 -16.68 5.78
CA ARG A 22 -8.14 -16.17 7.15
C ARG A 22 -6.86 -16.26 7.96
N ILE A 23 -5.80 -16.85 7.40
CA ILE A 23 -4.53 -17.05 8.10
C ILE A 23 -3.92 -15.69 8.46
N LEU A 24 -3.46 -15.52 9.69
CA LEU A 24 -2.61 -14.40 10.09
C LEU A 24 -1.58 -14.96 11.06
N ASP A 25 -0.46 -15.44 10.53
CA ASP A 25 0.53 -16.16 11.32
C ASP A 25 1.92 -16.16 10.66
N TRP A 26 2.92 -16.53 11.43
CA TRP A 26 4.27 -16.79 10.95
C TRP A 26 4.39 -18.22 10.45
N LYS A 27 4.87 -18.40 9.21
CA LYS A 27 5.30 -19.69 8.67
C LYS A 27 6.78 -19.60 8.32
N LYS A 28 7.62 -20.22 9.15
CA LYS A 28 9.09 -20.11 9.07
C LYS A 28 9.49 -18.62 9.12
N ASP A 29 10.19 -18.13 8.09
CA ASP A 29 10.66 -16.75 7.98
C ASP A 29 9.71 -15.84 7.17
N GLN A 30 8.46 -16.26 6.97
CA GLN A 30 7.46 -15.46 6.27
C GLN A 30 6.23 -15.19 7.14
N LEU A 31 5.80 -13.94 7.16
CA LEU A 31 4.48 -13.56 7.63
C LEU A 31 3.47 -13.93 6.53
N VAL A 32 2.47 -14.75 6.87
CA VAL A 32 1.39 -15.14 5.97
C VAL A 32 0.10 -14.46 6.39
N ILE A 33 -0.48 -13.68 5.47
CA ILE A 33 -1.71 -12.92 5.68
C ILE A 33 -2.76 -13.32 4.64
N GLY A 34 -3.86 -13.89 5.08
CA GLY A 34 -4.99 -14.23 4.23
C GLY A 34 -5.76 -12.99 3.76
N SER A 35 -6.33 -13.08 2.57
CA SER A 35 -7.03 -11.96 1.92
C SER A 35 -8.32 -11.53 2.63
N ALA A 36 -8.91 -12.40 3.45
CA ALA A 36 -10.08 -12.14 4.27
C ALA A 36 -9.74 -11.64 5.70
N VAL A 37 -8.46 -11.52 6.06
CA VAL A 37 -8.04 -10.89 7.31
C VAL A 37 -8.45 -9.40 7.30
N THR A 38 -9.13 -8.97 8.36
CA THR A 38 -9.62 -7.59 8.48
C THR A 38 -8.51 -6.60 8.81
N LEU A 39 -8.68 -5.34 8.42
CA LEU A 39 -7.73 -4.28 8.76
C LEU A 39 -7.64 -4.08 10.29
N ALA A 40 -8.73 -4.30 11.02
CA ALA A 40 -8.74 -4.26 12.48
C ALA A 40 -7.90 -5.39 13.11
N GLN A 41 -7.90 -6.60 12.54
CA GLN A 41 -7.03 -7.69 13.00
C GLN A 41 -5.55 -7.38 12.76
N LEU A 42 -5.21 -6.83 11.59
CA LEU A 42 -3.84 -6.39 11.30
C LEU A 42 -3.37 -5.28 12.24
N GLU A 43 -4.26 -4.35 12.58
CA GLU A 43 -4.00 -3.30 13.56
C GLU A 43 -3.72 -3.87 14.97
N ALA A 44 -4.45 -4.90 15.38
CA ALA A 44 -4.35 -5.48 16.72
C ALA A 44 -3.09 -6.34 16.91
N VAL A 45 -2.72 -7.14 15.92
CA VAL A 45 -1.63 -8.13 16.05
C VAL A 45 -0.25 -7.53 15.79
N GLN A 46 -0.15 -6.54 14.90
CA GLN A 46 1.09 -5.79 14.63
C GLN A 46 2.32 -6.62 14.19
N PHE A 47 2.12 -7.80 13.59
CA PHE A 47 3.22 -8.60 13.01
C PHE A 47 4.01 -7.86 11.92
N PHE A 48 3.36 -6.90 11.24
CA PHE A 48 4.03 -5.97 10.33
C PHE A 48 3.67 -4.53 10.71
N PRO A 49 4.45 -3.88 11.59
CA PRO A 49 4.12 -2.57 12.15
C PRO A 49 3.82 -1.47 11.12
N LEU A 50 4.56 -1.42 10.00
CA LEU A 50 4.28 -0.46 8.93
C LEU A 50 2.88 -0.69 8.30
N LEU A 51 2.52 -1.95 8.00
CA LEU A 51 1.18 -2.28 7.49
C LEU A 51 0.11 -1.93 8.53
N SER A 52 0.29 -2.28 9.79
CA SER A 52 -0.64 -1.95 10.87
C SER A 52 -0.85 -0.44 11.03
N ARG A 53 0.23 0.35 10.90
CA ARG A 53 0.17 1.82 10.94
C ARG A 53 -0.68 2.38 9.81
N VAL A 54 -0.48 1.87 8.59
CA VAL A 54 -1.30 2.23 7.43
C VAL A 54 -2.76 1.83 7.64
N CYS A 55 -3.01 0.60 8.10
CA CYS A 55 -4.36 0.11 8.40
C CYS A 55 -5.11 1.01 9.38
N ASN A 56 -4.50 1.45 10.49
CA ASN A 56 -5.13 2.32 11.49
C ASN A 56 -5.65 3.66 10.92
N ARG A 57 -5.10 4.11 9.78
CA ARG A 57 -5.44 5.37 9.12
C ARG A 57 -6.51 5.24 8.03
N ILE A 58 -7.00 4.03 7.76
CA ILE A 58 -8.03 3.76 6.76
C ILE A 58 -9.39 3.67 7.44
N ALA A 59 -10.31 4.58 7.07
CA ALA A 59 -11.68 4.61 7.59
C ALA A 59 -11.77 4.62 9.13
N ASP A 60 -12.99 4.55 9.67
CA ASP A 60 -13.22 4.39 11.10
C ASP A 60 -13.05 2.92 11.54
N HIS A 61 -13.01 2.70 12.85
CA HIS A 61 -12.80 1.36 13.42
C HIS A 61 -13.90 0.35 12.99
N THR A 62 -15.17 0.76 12.99
CA THR A 62 -16.30 -0.09 12.60
C THR A 62 -16.14 -0.56 11.15
N SER A 63 -15.74 0.34 10.26
CA SER A 63 -15.41 0.00 8.87
C SER A 63 -14.23 -0.97 8.80
N ARG A 64 -13.16 -0.76 9.56
CA ARG A 64 -11.97 -1.65 9.57
C ARG A 64 -12.25 -3.07 10.08
N CYS A 65 -13.26 -3.26 10.91
CA CYS A 65 -13.72 -4.59 11.32
C CYS A 65 -14.38 -5.39 10.18
N LYS A 66 -14.66 -4.76 9.04
CA LYS A 66 -15.27 -5.40 7.86
C LYS A 66 -14.42 -5.30 6.60
N ILE A 67 -13.62 -4.25 6.45
CA ILE A 67 -12.68 -4.14 5.33
C ILE A 67 -11.58 -5.19 5.54
N THR A 68 -11.40 -6.06 4.55
CA THR A 68 -10.31 -7.04 4.53
C THR A 68 -9.11 -6.51 3.77
N LEU A 69 -7.93 -7.08 4.02
CA LEU A 69 -6.71 -6.73 3.29
C LEU A 69 -6.91 -6.95 1.77
N GLY A 70 -7.38 -8.12 1.37
CA GLY A 70 -7.70 -8.42 -0.02
C GLY A 70 -8.77 -7.51 -0.60
N GLY A 71 -9.79 -7.15 0.19
CA GLY A 71 -10.83 -6.22 -0.23
C GLY A 71 -10.31 -4.79 -0.46
N ASN A 72 -9.31 -4.34 0.31
CA ASN A 72 -8.65 -3.05 0.07
C ASN A 72 -7.78 -3.09 -1.20
N ILE A 73 -7.01 -4.17 -1.39
CA ILE A 73 -6.13 -4.38 -2.55
C ILE A 73 -6.95 -4.49 -3.85
N CYS A 74 -7.97 -5.35 -3.89
CA CYS A 74 -8.83 -5.58 -5.04
C CYS A 74 -9.93 -4.52 -5.21
N GLY A 75 -10.04 -3.58 -4.26
CA GLY A 75 -11.04 -2.54 -4.28
C GLY A 75 -10.93 -1.67 -5.53
N LYS A 76 -12.03 -1.02 -5.93
CA LYS A 76 -12.06 -0.13 -7.11
C LYS A 76 -11.78 1.34 -6.77
N ILE A 77 -11.44 1.64 -5.53
CA ILE A 77 -11.04 2.98 -5.09
C ILE A 77 -9.57 3.15 -5.45
N ILE A 78 -9.19 4.30 -5.98
CA ILE A 78 -7.82 4.55 -6.46
C ILE A 78 -6.75 4.52 -5.37
N TYR A 79 -7.11 4.70 -4.09
CA TYR A 79 -6.14 4.93 -3.02
C TYR A 79 -5.46 3.66 -2.48
N ARG A 80 -6.22 2.57 -2.27
CA ARG A 80 -5.72 1.23 -1.86
C ARG A 80 -4.51 1.26 -0.93
N GLU A 81 -4.59 2.04 0.15
CA GLU A 81 -3.41 2.44 0.94
C GLU A 81 -2.63 1.24 1.51
N THR A 82 -3.29 0.09 1.77
CA THR A 82 -2.60 -1.12 2.25
C THR A 82 -1.62 -1.71 1.24
N VAL A 83 -1.69 -1.31 -0.03
CA VAL A 83 -0.74 -1.73 -1.07
C VAL A 83 0.64 -1.11 -0.85
N LEU A 84 0.73 0.10 -0.29
CA LEU A 84 1.99 0.81 -0.09
C LEU A 84 3.03 0.01 0.73
N PRO A 85 2.71 -0.48 1.94
CA PRO A 85 3.62 -1.31 2.72
C PRO A 85 3.99 -2.62 2.02
N LEU A 86 3.09 -3.17 1.19
CA LEU A 86 3.34 -4.41 0.46
C LEU A 86 4.28 -4.20 -0.73
N LEU A 87 4.18 -3.05 -1.41
CA LEU A 87 5.09 -2.67 -2.50
C LEU A 87 6.51 -2.45 -2.02
N VAL A 88 6.69 -1.69 -0.93
CA VAL A 88 8.03 -1.49 -0.36
C VAL A 88 8.59 -2.78 0.23
N ALA A 89 7.74 -3.67 0.72
CA ALA A 89 8.16 -4.94 1.28
C ALA A 89 8.42 -6.05 0.25
N ASN A 90 8.24 -5.78 -1.05
CA ASN A 90 8.31 -6.79 -2.12
C ASN A 90 7.46 -8.03 -1.80
N ALA A 91 6.21 -7.80 -1.36
CA ALA A 91 5.33 -8.87 -0.96
C ALA A 91 5.03 -9.85 -2.12
N GLU A 92 4.85 -11.11 -1.78
CA GLU A 92 4.46 -12.17 -2.72
C GLU A 92 2.96 -12.46 -2.55
N PHE A 93 2.24 -12.53 -3.66
CA PHE A 93 0.81 -12.79 -3.71
C PHE A 93 0.55 -14.23 -4.12
N HIS A 94 -0.32 -14.90 -3.37
CA HIS A 94 -0.75 -16.28 -3.63
C HIS A 94 -2.14 -16.21 -4.25
N ILE A 95 -2.21 -16.53 -5.54
CA ILE A 95 -3.42 -16.42 -6.35
C ILE A 95 -3.90 -17.82 -6.70
N ALA A 96 -5.12 -18.17 -6.29
CA ALA A 96 -5.78 -19.37 -6.74
C ALA A 96 -6.18 -19.22 -8.21
N THR A 97 -6.01 -20.31 -8.95
CA THR A 97 -6.40 -20.50 -10.35
C THR A 97 -7.08 -21.85 -10.49
N GLU A 98 -7.67 -22.15 -11.64
CA GLU A 98 -8.24 -23.48 -11.93
C GLU A 98 -7.18 -24.60 -11.89
N SER A 99 -5.89 -24.27 -12.06
CA SER A 99 -4.78 -25.23 -12.09
C SER A 99 -4.02 -25.33 -10.75
N GLY A 100 -4.46 -24.63 -9.71
CA GLY A 100 -3.81 -24.58 -8.40
C GLY A 100 -3.44 -23.16 -7.97
N VAL A 101 -2.48 -23.03 -7.05
CA VAL A 101 -2.07 -21.73 -6.48
C VAL A 101 -0.76 -21.27 -7.09
N LYS A 102 -0.75 -20.09 -7.70
CA LYS A 102 0.48 -19.41 -8.16
C LYS A 102 0.98 -18.45 -7.09
N GLN A 103 2.29 -18.43 -6.87
CA GLN A 103 2.97 -17.41 -6.08
C GLN A 103 3.66 -16.44 -7.03
N VAL A 104 3.37 -15.15 -6.90
CA VAL A 104 3.85 -14.11 -7.81
C VAL A 104 4.18 -12.84 -7.04
N SER A 105 5.22 -12.13 -7.46
CA SER A 105 5.59 -10.85 -6.87
C SER A 105 4.49 -9.82 -7.08
N ILE A 106 4.23 -8.99 -6.07
CA ILE A 106 3.30 -7.85 -6.19
C ILE A 106 3.64 -6.95 -7.39
N HIS A 107 4.92 -6.82 -7.72
CA HIS A 107 5.39 -5.97 -8.83
C HIS A 107 5.00 -6.49 -10.22
N ASP A 108 4.69 -7.78 -10.33
CA ASP A 108 4.32 -8.41 -11.60
C ASP A 108 2.80 -8.38 -11.85
N VAL A 109 2.01 -8.29 -10.78
CA VAL A 109 0.54 -8.37 -10.85
C VAL A 109 -0.19 -7.10 -10.42
N PHE A 110 0.48 -6.18 -9.73
CA PHE A 110 -0.07 -4.89 -9.36
C PHE A 110 0.42 -3.79 -10.30
N GLU A 111 -0.41 -3.42 -11.27
CA GLU A 111 -0.14 -2.29 -12.16
C GLU A 111 -1.33 -1.33 -12.11
N LYS A 112 -1.20 -0.29 -11.28
CA LYS A 112 -2.26 0.66 -10.86
C LYS A 112 -3.37 0.02 -9.99
N GLU A 113 -3.70 -1.22 -10.30
CA GLU A 113 -4.57 -2.10 -9.52
C GLU A 113 -4.11 -3.56 -9.66
N LEU A 114 -4.60 -4.44 -8.79
CA LEU A 114 -4.31 -5.87 -8.89
C LEU A 114 -5.00 -6.45 -10.13
N ARG A 115 -4.21 -7.01 -11.05
CA ARG A 115 -4.68 -7.68 -12.26
C ARG A 115 -4.87 -9.16 -11.98
N LEU A 116 -6.14 -9.57 -11.90
CA LEU A 116 -6.55 -10.98 -11.83
C LEU A 116 -7.21 -11.38 -13.15
N LEU A 117 -6.88 -12.58 -13.63
CA LEU A 117 -7.60 -13.17 -14.75
C LEU A 117 -8.99 -13.67 -14.29
N PRO A 118 -9.93 -13.91 -15.22
CA PRO A 118 -11.17 -14.60 -14.88
C PRO A 118 -10.88 -15.91 -14.12
N HIS A 119 -11.69 -16.18 -13.09
CA HIS A 119 -11.55 -17.34 -12.19
C HIS A 119 -10.33 -17.32 -11.25
N GLU A 120 -9.59 -16.20 -11.17
CA GLU A 120 -8.52 -16.05 -10.19
C GLU A 120 -8.98 -15.37 -8.90
N ILE A 121 -8.41 -15.80 -7.77
CA ILE A 121 -8.73 -15.26 -6.44
C ILE A 121 -7.43 -15.01 -5.67
N LEU A 122 -7.25 -13.81 -5.12
CA LEU A 122 -6.18 -13.54 -4.16
C LEU A 122 -6.48 -14.29 -2.84
N LEU A 123 -5.68 -15.30 -2.51
CA LEU A 123 -5.83 -16.07 -1.28
C LEU A 123 -5.02 -15.47 -0.13
N GLN A 124 -3.73 -15.25 -0.36
CA GLN A 124 -2.77 -14.88 0.68
C GLN A 124 -1.74 -13.89 0.16
N ILE A 125 -1.13 -13.18 1.10
CA ILE A 125 0.02 -12.32 0.92
C ILE A 125 1.10 -12.85 1.85
N THR A 126 2.32 -12.98 1.35
CA THR A 126 3.49 -13.36 2.15
C THR A 126 4.54 -12.26 2.12
N VAL A 127 5.09 -11.96 3.30
CA VAL A 127 6.13 -10.94 3.48
C VAL A 127 7.28 -11.55 4.28
N ASP A 128 8.52 -11.29 3.86
CA ASP A 128 9.71 -11.73 4.58
C ASP A 128 9.78 -11.08 5.97
N LYS A 129 10.03 -11.90 7.00
CA LYS A 129 10.16 -11.47 8.39
C LYS A 129 11.18 -10.35 8.57
N GLN A 130 12.32 -10.40 7.89
CA GLN A 130 13.37 -9.39 8.00
C GLN A 130 12.84 -8.00 7.58
N ILE A 131 12.01 -7.97 6.55
CA ILE A 131 11.44 -6.73 6.01
C ILE A 131 10.38 -6.15 6.94
N THR A 132 9.61 -7.00 7.64
CA THR A 132 8.55 -6.51 8.55
C THR A 132 9.07 -5.67 9.71
N THR A 133 10.34 -5.84 10.08
CA THR A 133 10.97 -5.16 11.23
C THR A 133 11.88 -3.99 10.81
N MET A 134 11.97 -3.67 9.52
CA MET A 134 12.82 -2.59 9.04
C MET A 134 12.37 -1.23 9.61
N PRO A 135 13.30 -0.28 9.87
CA PRO A 135 12.94 1.08 10.20
C PRO A 135 11.98 1.63 9.13
N TYR A 136 10.86 2.20 9.59
CA TYR A 136 9.79 2.61 8.68
C TYR A 136 9.23 3.99 9.02
N ARG A 137 8.58 4.57 8.00
CA ARG A 137 7.75 5.76 8.10
C ARG A 137 6.46 5.55 7.35
N SER A 138 5.36 6.08 7.90
CA SER A 138 4.07 6.11 7.24
C SER A 138 3.35 7.38 7.59
N GLU A 139 3.03 8.16 6.57
CA GLU A 139 2.36 9.44 6.69
C GLU A 139 1.12 9.49 5.80
N LYS A 140 0.05 10.07 6.34
CA LYS A 140 -1.20 10.30 5.63
C LYS A 140 -1.71 11.71 5.95
N ARG A 141 -1.83 12.53 4.90
CA ARG A 141 -2.45 13.86 4.97
C ARG A 141 -3.81 13.81 4.29
N THR A 142 -4.79 14.42 4.93
CA THR A 142 -6.19 14.48 4.48
C THR A 142 -6.68 15.93 4.59
N LYS A 143 -7.72 16.28 3.84
CA LYS A 143 -8.29 17.64 3.85
C LYS A 143 -9.08 17.98 5.12
N ILE A 144 -9.84 17.02 5.65
CA ILE A 144 -10.84 17.25 6.70
C ILE A 144 -10.58 16.36 7.91
N ASP A 145 -10.89 15.07 7.79
CA ASP A 145 -10.80 14.11 8.89
C ASP A 145 -9.56 13.21 8.74
N ARG A 146 -8.97 12.82 9.86
CA ARG A 146 -7.84 11.90 10.00
C ARG A 146 -8.01 10.60 9.20
N ILE A 147 -9.25 10.13 9.07
CA ILE A 147 -9.62 8.86 8.42
C ILE A 147 -10.17 9.02 7.00
N GLY A 148 -10.24 10.26 6.48
CA GLY A 148 -10.74 10.54 5.14
C GLY A 148 -9.85 10.00 4.03
N TYR A 149 -10.29 10.21 2.78
CA TYR A 149 -9.45 9.92 1.62
C TYR A 149 -8.17 10.78 1.61
N PRO A 150 -7.03 10.20 1.21
CA PRO A 150 -5.76 10.90 1.29
C PRO A 150 -5.61 11.99 0.22
N THR A 151 -5.13 13.15 0.67
CA THR A 151 -4.45 14.10 -0.19
C THR A 151 -3.08 13.55 -0.59
N VAL A 152 -2.34 12.98 0.37
CA VAL A 152 -1.10 12.25 0.14
C VAL A 152 -1.02 11.13 1.18
N SER A 153 -0.57 9.95 0.75
CA SER A 153 -0.12 8.88 1.62
C SER A 153 1.25 8.39 1.17
N LEU A 154 2.11 8.15 2.14
CA LEU A 154 3.47 7.66 1.96
C LEU A 154 3.70 6.48 2.91
N ALA A 155 4.32 5.43 2.41
CA ALA A 155 4.93 4.39 3.22
C ALA A 155 6.37 4.20 2.75
N ALA A 156 7.32 4.19 3.69
CA ALA A 156 8.72 3.99 3.39
C ALA A 156 9.37 3.04 4.40
N ILE A 157 10.36 2.30 3.93
CA ILE A 157 11.30 1.54 4.76
C ILE A 157 12.72 1.95 4.41
N HIS A 158 13.61 1.86 5.40
CA HIS A 158 15.04 1.96 5.19
C HIS A 158 15.63 0.55 5.23
N ASN A 159 16.08 0.06 4.07
CA ASN A 159 16.52 -1.32 3.90
C ASN A 159 17.90 -1.32 3.21
N GLN A 160 18.89 -1.94 3.86
CA GLN A 160 20.26 -2.05 3.31
C GLN A 160 20.90 -0.71 2.90
N GLY A 161 20.61 0.37 3.64
CA GLY A 161 21.14 1.71 3.34
C GLY A 161 20.38 2.46 2.23
N GLU A 162 19.30 1.88 1.70
CA GLU A 162 18.45 2.51 0.70
C GLU A 162 17.04 2.77 1.25
N ILE A 163 16.50 3.93 0.90
CA ILE A 163 15.13 4.30 1.17
C ILE A 163 14.25 3.74 0.05
N GLN A 164 13.30 2.87 0.44
CA GLN A 164 12.27 2.34 -0.44
C GLN A 164 10.94 3.00 -0.09
N VAL A 165 10.24 3.56 -1.06
CA VAL A 165 9.07 4.41 -0.82
C VAL A 165 7.94 4.16 -1.82
N ALA A 166 6.72 4.14 -1.30
CA ALA A 166 5.50 4.04 -2.08
C ALA A 166 4.52 5.16 -1.72
N PHE A 167 3.75 5.61 -2.71
CA PHE A 167 2.84 6.74 -2.61
C PHE A 167 1.43 6.37 -3.03
N SER A 168 0.43 7.02 -2.41
CA SER A 168 -0.97 7.02 -2.85
C SER A 168 -1.59 8.41 -2.71
N GLY A 169 -2.59 8.70 -3.53
CA GLY A 169 -3.20 10.03 -3.63
C GLY A 169 -2.34 11.05 -4.40
N ILE A 170 -1.18 10.68 -4.92
CA ILE A 170 -0.40 11.58 -5.80
C ILE A 170 -0.79 11.41 -7.25
N CYS A 171 -0.78 10.16 -7.72
CA CYS A 171 -1.33 9.77 -9.01
C CYS A 171 -2.72 9.15 -8.82
N THR A 172 -3.35 8.73 -9.91
CA THR A 172 -4.66 8.06 -9.89
C THR A 172 -4.61 6.59 -9.40
N PHE A 173 -3.49 6.18 -8.79
CA PHE A 173 -3.26 4.85 -8.24
C PHE A 173 -2.09 4.85 -7.25
N PRO A 174 -1.94 3.79 -6.42
CA PRO A 174 -0.77 3.62 -5.55
C PRO A 174 0.41 3.15 -6.39
N PHE A 175 1.61 3.65 -6.10
CA PHE A 175 2.81 3.25 -6.83
C PHE A 175 4.06 3.23 -5.95
N ARG A 176 5.03 2.44 -6.41
CA ARG A 176 6.45 2.50 -6.02
C ARG A 176 7.24 2.64 -7.31
N SER A 177 8.24 3.54 -7.34
CA SER A 177 9.02 3.80 -8.54
C SER A 177 10.51 3.70 -8.24
N LYS A 178 11.21 2.84 -8.97
CA LYS A 178 12.68 2.71 -8.88
C LYS A 178 13.38 4.01 -9.30
N GLU A 179 12.79 4.79 -10.20
CA GLU A 179 13.38 6.08 -10.60
C GLU A 179 13.28 7.12 -9.49
N VAL A 180 12.15 7.14 -8.78
CA VAL A 180 11.96 7.96 -7.58
C VAL A 180 12.95 7.55 -6.50
N GLU A 181 13.06 6.26 -6.20
CA GLU A 181 14.00 5.73 -5.20
C GLU A 181 15.45 6.05 -5.57
N ARG A 182 15.86 5.92 -6.84
CA ARG A 182 17.21 6.31 -7.28
C ARG A 182 17.49 7.80 -7.03
N ALA A 183 16.55 8.67 -7.39
CA ALA A 183 16.70 10.11 -7.15
C ALA A 183 16.77 10.42 -5.65
N LEU A 184 15.97 9.74 -4.83
CA LEU A 184 15.99 9.92 -3.37
C LEU A 184 17.24 9.35 -2.71
N ASN A 185 17.91 8.36 -3.28
CA ASN A 185 19.12 7.76 -2.71
C ASN A 185 20.42 8.29 -3.32
N ASP A 186 20.36 9.27 -4.22
CA ASP A 186 21.56 9.89 -4.81
C ASP A 186 22.26 10.82 -3.80
N GLN A 187 23.18 10.25 -3.03
CA GLN A 187 23.96 10.94 -2.00
C GLN A 187 24.93 11.99 -2.56
N THR A 188 25.05 12.14 -3.89
CA THR A 188 25.87 13.20 -4.50
C THR A 188 25.14 14.55 -4.57
N LEU A 189 23.81 14.54 -4.38
CA LEU A 189 22.95 15.71 -4.43
C LEU A 189 22.54 16.16 -3.02
N SER A 190 22.18 17.45 -2.90
CA SER A 190 21.56 17.95 -1.67
C SER A 190 20.22 17.24 -1.43
N LEU A 191 19.78 17.17 -0.16
CA LEU A 191 18.48 16.57 0.18
C LEU A 191 17.33 17.23 -0.61
N GLU A 192 17.33 18.55 -0.69
CA GLU A 192 16.34 19.33 -1.45
C GLU A 192 16.34 18.95 -2.94
N ASP A 193 17.51 18.81 -3.57
CA ASP A 193 17.62 18.44 -4.98
C ASP A 193 17.20 16.98 -5.22
N ARG A 194 17.50 16.07 -4.29
CA ARG A 194 17.02 14.68 -4.31
C ARG A 194 15.50 14.63 -4.34
N VAL A 195 14.84 15.37 -3.43
CA VAL A 195 13.37 15.43 -3.34
C VAL A 195 12.77 16.02 -4.60
N ARG A 196 13.31 17.13 -5.09
CA ARG A 196 12.83 17.76 -6.32
C ARG A 196 12.97 16.82 -7.52
N SER A 197 14.14 16.20 -7.69
CA SER A 197 14.39 15.23 -8.75
C SER A 197 13.41 14.06 -8.69
N ALA A 198 13.15 13.52 -7.49
CA ALA A 198 12.20 12.44 -7.27
C ALA A 198 10.76 12.79 -7.66
N ILE A 199 10.28 14.00 -7.35
CA ILE A 199 8.93 14.44 -7.74
C ILE A 199 8.78 14.49 -9.28
N HIS A 200 9.83 14.94 -9.99
CA HIS A 200 9.84 14.94 -11.47
C HIS A 200 9.85 13.53 -12.08
N LYS A 201 10.15 12.50 -11.27
CA LYS A 201 10.21 11.09 -11.66
C LYS A 201 8.96 10.29 -11.27
N PHE A 202 7.89 10.97 -10.83
CA PHE A 202 6.61 10.33 -10.63
C PHE A 202 6.07 9.74 -11.95
N PRO A 203 5.39 8.58 -11.90
CA PRO A 203 4.99 7.85 -13.10
C PRO A 203 3.89 8.57 -13.91
N GLU A 204 3.12 9.43 -13.26
CA GLU A 204 2.11 10.29 -13.89
C GLU A 204 2.10 11.66 -13.24
N ALA A 205 1.48 12.63 -13.92
CA ALA A 205 1.26 13.96 -13.37
C ALA A 205 0.48 13.89 -12.04
N ILE A 206 0.84 14.79 -11.13
CA ILE A 206 0.16 14.91 -9.84
C ILE A 206 -1.31 15.27 -10.09
N MET A 207 -2.22 14.48 -9.54
CA MET A 207 -3.65 14.64 -9.77
C MET A 207 -4.22 15.88 -9.05
N ALA A 208 -5.32 16.40 -9.57
CA ALA A 208 -6.14 17.41 -8.91
C ALA A 208 -7.57 16.92 -8.79
N ASP A 209 -8.22 17.18 -7.66
CA ASP A 209 -9.63 16.86 -7.42
C ASP A 209 -10.23 17.78 -6.34
N HIS A 210 -11.44 17.44 -5.88
CA HIS A 210 -12.14 18.18 -4.82
C HIS A 210 -11.42 18.14 -3.44
N HIS A 211 -10.49 17.21 -3.23
CA HIS A 211 -9.70 17.12 -2.01
C HIS A 211 -8.49 18.06 -2.02
N ALA A 212 -7.82 18.24 -3.17
CA ALA A 212 -6.67 19.12 -3.31
C ALA A 212 -6.33 19.45 -4.77
N SER A 213 -5.78 20.64 -5.00
CA SER A 213 -5.11 20.96 -6.26
C SER A 213 -3.81 20.17 -6.42
N ALA A 214 -3.34 20.02 -7.65
CA ALA A 214 -2.06 19.38 -7.95
C ALA A 214 -0.89 20.10 -7.25
N SER A 215 -0.86 21.43 -7.31
CA SER A 215 0.18 22.25 -6.65
C SER A 215 0.21 22.08 -5.12
N PHE A 216 -0.96 21.91 -4.49
CA PHE A 216 -1.03 21.67 -3.06
C PHE A 216 -0.57 20.26 -2.69
N ARG A 217 -0.89 19.25 -3.51
CA ARG A 217 -0.36 17.88 -3.34
C ARG A 217 1.15 17.85 -3.50
N GLU A 218 1.69 18.58 -4.48
CA GLU A 218 3.13 18.73 -4.70
C GLU A 218 3.84 19.34 -3.50
N PHE A 219 3.30 20.44 -2.96
CA PHE A 219 3.83 21.06 -1.74
C PHE A 219 3.83 20.09 -0.54
N ILE A 220 2.73 19.35 -0.34
CA ILE A 220 2.64 18.39 0.77
C ILE A 220 3.64 17.25 0.59
N VAL A 221 3.68 16.62 -0.59
CA VAL A 221 4.54 15.46 -0.81
C VAL A 221 6.02 15.83 -0.73
N HIS A 222 6.39 17.03 -1.18
CA HIS A 222 7.73 17.57 -1.02
C HIS A 222 8.18 17.55 0.45
N ASN A 223 7.39 18.19 1.33
CA ASN A 223 7.71 18.26 2.76
C ASN A 223 7.67 16.88 3.43
N LEU A 224 6.72 16.01 3.05
CA LEU A 224 6.65 14.65 3.59
C LEU A 224 7.86 13.80 3.21
N ILE A 225 8.37 13.93 1.98
CA ILE A 225 9.57 13.22 1.56
C ILE A 225 10.78 13.75 2.34
N LEU A 226 10.93 15.08 2.47
CA LEU A 226 11.99 15.68 3.27
C LEU A 226 11.99 15.14 4.71
N ASP A 227 10.86 15.27 5.41
CA ASP A 227 10.70 14.80 6.79
C ASP A 227 11.02 13.29 6.91
N THR A 228 10.60 12.50 5.93
CA THR A 228 10.84 11.05 5.90
C THR A 228 12.33 10.74 5.80
N ILE A 229 13.04 11.37 4.87
CA ILE A 229 14.47 11.11 4.65
C ILE A 229 15.30 11.59 5.82
N GLU A 230 15.08 12.82 6.31
CA GLU A 230 15.78 13.34 7.49
C GLU A 230 15.61 12.40 8.69
N SER A 231 14.42 11.82 8.85
CA SER A 231 14.13 10.93 9.96
C SER A 231 14.81 9.56 9.88
N PHE A 232 15.28 9.14 8.70
CA PHE A 232 16.10 7.95 8.52
C PHE A 232 17.59 8.26 8.62
N GLU A 233 18.03 9.42 8.12
CA GLU A 233 19.44 9.83 8.16
C GLU A 233 19.90 10.32 9.55
N ARG A 234 18.97 10.73 10.42
CA ARG A 234 19.25 11.11 11.82
C ARG A 234 19.19 9.94 12.82
N ALA A 235 18.71 8.77 12.40
CA ALA A 235 18.45 7.60 13.27
C ALA A 235 19.66 6.67 13.32
#